data_AF-A0A920MER5-F1
#
_entry.id   AF-A0A920MER5-F1
#
_cell.length_a   1.000
_cell.length_b   1.000
_cell.length_c   1.000
_cell.angle_alpha   90.00
_cell.angle_beta   90.00
_cell.angle_gamma   90.00
#
_symmetry.space_group_name_H-M   'P 1'
#
loop_
_entity.id
_entity.type
_entity.pdbx_description
1 polymer ?
#
loop_
_entity_poly.entity_id
_entity_poly.type
_entity_poly.pdbx_seq_one_letter_code
_entity_poly.pdbx_strand_id
1 'polypeptide(L)'
;MILVEEYINKEIPLIRFNRPQGTYLAWIDFKTWMDAIDAKSNAEKRGENKGDYMERHLVQKSGIQLGRGYRFGTGGENYLRMNVGTSRVLLKEALERIKLAQKKYDILNFSKISIKGINL
;
A
#
# COMPACT_ATOMS: atom_id res chain seq x y z
N MET A 1 14.74 -3.82 11.27
CA MET A 1 13.60 -3.16 10.59
C MET A 1 13.07 -1.91 11.29
N ILE A 2 13.75 -1.37 12.31
CA ILE A 2 13.27 -0.21 13.09
C ILE A 2 12.90 0.98 12.18
N LEU A 3 13.76 1.31 11.21
CA LEU A 3 13.49 2.36 10.22
C LEU A 3 12.17 2.20 9.46
N VAL A 4 11.83 0.97 9.07
CA VAL A 4 10.61 0.68 8.31
C VAL A 4 9.38 0.83 9.20
N GLU A 5 9.46 0.31 10.42
CA GLU A 5 8.41 0.40 11.43
C GLU A 5 8.11 1.84 11.84
N GLU A 6 9.12 2.60 12.22
CA GLU A 6 8.96 4.00 12.61
C GLU A 6 8.40 4.85 11.47
N TYR A 7 8.93 4.67 10.25
CA TYR A 7 8.49 5.48 9.12
C TYR A 7 7.05 5.14 8.72
N ILE A 8 6.70 3.86 8.57
CA ILE A 8 5.34 3.45 8.18
C ILE A 8 4.32 3.95 9.19
N ASN A 9 4.53 3.65 10.47
CA ASN A 9 3.53 3.94 11.50
C ASN A 9 3.37 5.44 11.76
N LYS A 10 4.37 6.27 11.40
CA LYS A 10 4.32 7.72 11.53
C LYS A 10 3.81 8.45 10.28
N GLU A 11 4.19 7.98 9.09
CA GLU A 11 4.09 8.78 7.86
C GLU A 11 3.09 8.23 6.83
N ILE A 12 2.65 6.96 6.96
CA ILE A 12 1.82 6.28 5.95
C ILE A 12 0.58 5.65 6.62
N PRO A 13 -0.43 6.44 7.01
CA PRO A 13 -1.54 5.96 7.84
C PRO A 13 -2.46 4.93 7.18
N LEU A 14 -2.42 4.76 5.85
CA LEU A 14 -3.21 3.73 5.16
C LEU A 14 -2.59 2.32 5.19
N ILE A 15 -1.38 2.18 5.72
CA ILE A 15 -0.74 0.87 5.88
C ILE A 15 -0.25 0.69 7.32
N ARG A 16 -0.13 -0.56 7.74
CA ARG A 16 0.36 -0.90 9.08
C ARG A 16 1.51 -1.88 8.97
N PHE A 17 2.49 -1.75 9.86
CA PHE A 17 3.60 -2.68 9.92
C PHE A 17 3.91 -3.07 11.36
N ASN A 18 3.90 -4.38 11.60
CA ASN A 18 4.36 -4.99 12.84
C ASN A 18 5.70 -5.67 12.58
N ARG A 19 6.74 -5.25 13.29
CA ARG A 19 8.09 -5.81 13.09
C ARG A 19 8.12 -7.31 13.44
N PRO A 20 8.50 -8.18 12.50
CA PRO A 20 8.66 -9.60 12.80
C PRO A 20 9.89 -9.83 13.69
N GLN A 21 9.87 -10.92 14.45
CA GLN A 21 10.99 -11.34 15.32
C GLN A 21 12.20 -11.88 14.51
N GLY A 22 12.04 -12.13 13.20
CA GLY A 22 13.13 -12.63 12.36
C GLY A 22 12.92 -12.35 10.86
N THR A 23 13.95 -12.69 10.08
CA THR A 23 14.09 -12.50 8.61
C THR A 23 14.24 -11.05 8.13
N TYR A 24 14.47 -10.88 6.83
CA TYR A 24 14.50 -9.59 6.12
C TYR A 24 13.23 -9.34 5.28
N LEU A 25 12.16 -10.11 5.48
CA LEU A 25 10.91 -9.98 4.72
C LEU A 25 9.85 -9.29 5.58
N ALA A 26 9.53 -8.05 5.22
CA ALA A 26 8.51 -7.26 5.89
C ALA A 26 7.13 -7.56 5.29
N TRP A 27 6.20 -8.01 6.14
CA TRP A 27 4.79 -8.17 5.80
C TRP A 27 4.03 -6.94 6.22
N ILE A 28 3.61 -6.14 5.25
CA ILE A 28 2.98 -4.84 5.47
C ILE A 28 1.49 -5.00 5.17
N ASP A 29 0.65 -4.60 6.12
CA ASP A 29 -0.81 -4.65 6.00
C ASP A 29 -1.29 -3.44 5.18
N PHE A 30 -1.89 -3.72 4.03
CA PHE A 30 -2.48 -2.75 3.11
C PHE A 30 -4.00 -2.71 3.19
N LYS A 31 -4.64 -3.38 4.16
CA LYS A 31 -6.11 -3.48 4.25
C LYS A 31 -6.79 -2.12 4.15
N THR A 32 -6.35 -1.14 4.94
CA THR A 32 -6.97 0.19 4.97
C THR A 32 -6.83 0.91 3.62
N TRP A 33 -5.68 0.81 2.95
CA TRP A 33 -5.53 1.33 1.59
C TRP A 33 -6.44 0.61 0.59
N MET A 34 -6.46 -0.73 0.62
CA MET A 34 -7.32 -1.53 -0.25
C MET A 34 -8.79 -1.17 -0.11
N ASP A 35 -9.27 -0.98 1.13
CA ASP A 35 -10.64 -0.56 1.41
C ASP A 35 -10.90 0.86 0.87
N ALA A 36 -9.97 1.80 1.08
CA ALA A 36 -10.09 3.19 0.61
C ALA A 36 -10.18 3.34 -0.92
N ILE A 37 -9.64 2.39 -1.67
CA ILE A 37 -9.69 2.38 -3.14
C ILE A 37 -10.70 1.37 -3.70
N ASP A 38 -11.51 0.75 -2.83
CA ASP A 38 -12.45 -0.31 -3.19
C ASP A 38 -11.77 -1.40 -4.06
N ALA A 39 -10.61 -1.87 -3.60
CA ALA A 39 -9.77 -2.80 -4.34
C ALA A 39 -10.52 -4.09 -4.66
N LYS A 40 -11.44 -4.53 -3.80
CA LYS A 40 -12.25 -5.74 -4.02
C LYS A 40 -13.13 -5.59 -5.26
N SER A 41 -14.01 -4.59 -5.31
CA SER A 41 -14.93 -4.43 -6.43
C SER A 41 -14.20 -4.11 -7.73
N ASN A 42 -13.10 -3.34 -7.64
CA ASN A 42 -12.27 -3.06 -8.83
C ASN A 42 -11.51 -4.28 -9.33
N ALA A 43 -11.08 -5.20 -8.46
CA ALA A 43 -10.49 -6.46 -8.86
C ALA A 43 -11.53 -7.40 -9.50
N GLU A 44 -12.72 -7.49 -8.93
CA GLU A 44 -13.85 -8.28 -9.49
C GLU A 44 -14.22 -7.83 -10.90
N LYS A 45 -14.35 -6.52 -11.14
CA LYS A 45 -14.60 -5.94 -12.48
C LYS A 45 -13.52 -6.29 -13.52
N ARG A 46 -12.32 -6.66 -13.06
CA ARG A 46 -11.17 -7.01 -13.90
C ARG A 46 -10.93 -8.51 -13.98
N GLY A 47 -11.69 -9.32 -13.23
CA GLY A 47 -11.48 -10.76 -13.15
C GLY A 47 -10.14 -11.15 -12.53
N GLU A 48 -9.65 -10.40 -11.54
CA GLU A 48 -8.34 -10.63 -10.90
C GLU A 48 -8.44 -10.68 -9.37
N ASN A 49 -7.37 -11.09 -8.69
CA ASN A 49 -7.32 -11.09 -7.23
C ASN A 49 -7.16 -9.67 -6.67
N LYS A 50 -7.80 -9.37 -5.53
CA LYS A 50 -7.66 -8.10 -4.80
C LYS A 50 -6.19 -7.69 -4.55
N GLY A 51 -5.34 -8.67 -4.21
CA GLY A 51 -3.91 -8.43 -4.02
C GLY A 51 -3.17 -8.06 -5.30
N ASP A 52 -3.55 -8.63 -6.46
CA ASP A 52 -2.98 -8.21 -7.75
C ASP A 52 -3.44 -6.79 -8.12
N TYR A 53 -4.71 -6.45 -7.85
CA TYR A 53 -5.20 -5.08 -8.03
C TYR A 53 -4.39 -4.08 -7.20
N MET A 54 -4.21 -4.36 -5.91
CA MET A 54 -3.47 -3.49 -4.99
C MET A 54 -1.99 -3.36 -5.39
N GLU A 55 -1.33 -4.46 -5.77
CA GLU A 55 0.08 -4.40 -6.19
C GLU A 55 0.25 -3.54 -7.46
N ARG A 56 -0.58 -3.76 -8.48
CA ARG A 56 -0.56 -2.93 -9.68
C ARG A 56 -0.86 -1.47 -9.37
N HIS A 57 -1.84 -1.25 -8.50
CA HIS A 57 -2.21 0.07 -8.04
C HIS A 57 -1.00 0.79 -7.43
N LEU A 58 -0.29 0.11 -6.53
CA LEU A 58 0.91 0.63 -5.89
C LEU A 58 2.02 0.92 -6.91
N VAL A 59 2.29 0.01 -7.84
CA VAL A 59 3.28 0.19 -8.92
C VAL A 59 2.93 1.40 -9.79
N GLN A 60 1.67 1.57 -10.19
CA GLN A 60 1.25 2.70 -11.01
C GLN A 60 1.40 4.05 -10.29
N LYS A 61 1.23 4.09 -8.96
CA LYS A 61 1.24 5.34 -8.19
C LYS A 61 2.61 5.69 -7.61
N SER A 62 3.40 4.69 -7.24
CA SER A 62 4.68 4.86 -6.57
C SER A 62 5.86 4.35 -7.39
N GLY A 63 5.64 3.47 -8.36
CA GLY A 63 6.68 2.69 -9.05
C GLY A 63 7.38 1.66 -8.14
N ILE A 64 6.81 1.35 -6.97
CA ILE A 64 7.32 0.32 -6.06
C ILE A 64 6.51 -0.96 -6.24
N GLN A 65 7.22 -2.04 -6.59
CA GLN A 65 6.66 -3.38 -6.72
C GLN A 65 6.93 -4.18 -5.45
N LEU A 66 5.89 -4.82 -4.91
CA LEU A 66 5.96 -5.66 -3.72
C LEU A 66 5.39 -7.06 -4.00
N GLY A 67 5.79 -8.04 -3.19
CA GLY A 67 5.23 -9.39 -3.27
C GLY A 67 3.78 -9.43 -2.82
N ARG A 68 2.91 -10.13 -3.53
CA ARG A 68 1.49 -10.28 -3.16
C ARG A 68 1.33 -11.31 -2.05
N GLY A 69 0.84 -10.91 -0.88
CA GLY A 69 0.75 -11.76 0.30
C GLY A 69 -0.11 -13.01 0.09
N TYR A 70 -1.22 -12.90 -0.66
CA TYR A 70 -2.13 -14.03 -0.93
C TYR A 70 -1.43 -15.22 -1.62
N ARG A 71 -0.30 -14.99 -2.31
CA ARG A 71 0.45 -16.05 -3.01
C ARG A 71 1.22 -16.98 -2.07
N PHE A 72 1.25 -16.68 -0.78
CA PHE A 72 2.01 -17.43 0.23
C PHE A 72 1.10 -18.21 1.20
N GLY A 73 -0.21 -18.21 0.98
CA GLY A 73 -1.18 -18.95 1.80
C GLY A 73 -2.31 -18.07 2.32
N THR A 74 -3.21 -18.73 3.05
CA THR A 74 -4.36 -18.09 3.70
C THR A 74 -3.92 -17.06 4.74
N GLY A 75 -4.65 -15.95 4.85
CA GLY A 75 -4.32 -14.85 5.76
C GLY A 75 -3.39 -13.78 5.16
N GLY A 76 -2.86 -14.01 3.95
CA GLY A 76 -2.01 -13.06 3.23
C GLY A 76 -2.78 -12.05 2.35
N GLU A 77 -4.11 -12.08 2.33
CA GLU A 77 -4.95 -11.39 1.33
C GLU A 77 -4.88 -9.85 1.42
N ASN A 78 -4.52 -9.32 2.59
CA ASN A 78 -4.36 -7.89 2.83
C ASN A 78 -2.90 -7.44 2.83
N TYR A 79 -1.96 -8.38 2.74
CA TYR A 79 -0.54 -8.08 2.94
C TYR A 79 0.20 -7.95 1.62
N LEU A 80 1.16 -7.04 1.59
CA LEU A 80 2.23 -7.04 0.60
C LEU A 80 3.57 -7.27 1.30
N ARG A 81 4.47 -7.99 0.63
CA ARG A 81 5.77 -8.41 1.16
C ARG A 81 6.89 -7.59 0.55
N MET A 82 7.65 -6.89 1.39
CA MET A 82 8.81 -6.10 1.00
C MET A 82 10.10 -6.82 1.40
N ASN A 83 11.08 -6.89 0.49
CA ASN A 83 12.44 -7.26 0.84
C ASN A 83 13.15 -6.04 1.43
N VAL A 84 13.53 -6.13 2.71
CA VAL A 84 14.23 -5.04 3.41
C VAL A 84 15.73 -5.29 3.60
N GLY A 85 16.26 -6.38 3.04
CA GLY A 85 17.69 -6.70 2.99
C GLY A 85 18.44 -5.87 1.95
N THR A 86 18.16 -4.57 1.87
CA THR A 86 18.78 -3.62 0.92
C THR A 86 19.31 -2.38 1.68
N SER A 87 19.91 -1.43 0.95
CA SER A 87 20.47 -0.23 1.56
C SER A 87 19.38 0.64 2.22
N ARG A 88 19.74 1.33 3.33
CA ARG A 88 18.83 2.25 4.02
C ARG A 88 18.35 3.38 3.11
N VAL A 89 19.18 3.79 2.15
CA VAL A 89 18.85 4.85 1.18
C VAL A 89 17.70 4.39 0.28
N LEU A 90 17.83 3.21 -0.33
CA LEU A 90 16.78 2.64 -1.19
C LEU A 90 15.49 2.36 -0.41
N LEU A 91 15.60 1.91 0.85
CA LEU A 91 14.43 1.73 1.71
C LEU A 91 13.69 3.05 1.97
N LYS A 92 14.41 4.11 2.34
CA LYS A 92 13.80 5.42 2.57
C LYS A 92 13.15 5.96 1.30
N GLU A 93 13.81 5.83 0.15
CA GLU A 93 13.24 6.26 -1.13
C GLU A 93 11.95 5.51 -1.46
N ALA A 94 11.95 4.19 -1.31
CA ALA A 94 10.75 3.38 -1.55
C ALA A 94 9.60 3.78 -0.62
N LEU A 95 9.88 3.96 0.67
CA LEU A 95 8.87 4.38 1.65
C LEU A 95 8.32 5.80 1.36
N GLU A 96 9.17 6.74 0.96
CA GLU A 96 8.74 8.09 0.57
C GLU A 96 7.85 8.05 -0.68
N ARG A 97 8.19 7.22 -1.68
CA ARG A 97 7.36 7.06 -2.88
C ARG A 97 6.00 6.45 -2.57
N ILE A 98 5.94 5.48 -1.65
CA ILE A 98 4.68 4.90 -1.15
C ILE A 98 3.86 5.97 -0.41
N LYS A 99 4.49 6.76 0.46
CA LYS A 99 3.83 7.89 1.16
C LYS A 99 3.22 8.90 0.19
N LEU A 100 3.96 9.32 -0.83
CA LEU A 100 3.48 10.27 -1.83
C LEU A 100 2.31 9.71 -2.66
N ALA A 101 2.35 8.42 -2.99
CA ALA A 101 1.24 7.73 -3.65
C ALA A 101 -0.04 7.76 -2.81
N GLN A 102 0.10 7.64 -1.48
CA GLN A 102 -1.01 7.77 -0.53
C GLN A 102 -1.57 9.20 -0.47
N LYS A 103 -0.72 10.22 -0.29
CA LYS A 103 -1.16 11.63 -0.20
C LYS A 103 -1.90 12.11 -1.45
N LYS A 104 -1.44 11.68 -2.62
CA LYS A 104 -2.12 12.00 -3.89
C LYS A 104 -3.55 11.45 -3.92
N TYR A 105 -3.79 10.32 -3.27
CA TYR A 105 -5.12 9.75 -3.12
C TYR A 105 -6.04 10.62 -2.26
N ASP A 106 -5.54 11.08 -1.11
CA ASP A 106 -6.31 11.97 -0.23
C ASP A 106 -6.75 13.23 -1.00
N ILE A 107 -5.82 13.90 -1.67
CA ILE A 107 -6.11 15.14 -2.43
C ILE A 107 -7.12 14.90 -3.56
N LEU A 108 -6.99 13.82 -4.33
CA LEU A 108 -7.89 13.51 -5.45
C LEU A 108 -9.30 13.08 -4.98
N ASN A 109 -9.43 12.54 -3.78
CA ASN A 109 -10.73 12.23 -3.20
C ASN A 109 -11.38 13.46 -2.57
N PHE A 110 -10.62 14.36 -1.94
CA PHE A 110 -11.12 15.64 -1.46
C PHE A 110 -11.65 16.52 -2.60
N SER A 111 -10.96 16.59 -3.75
CA SER A 111 -11.43 17.36 -4.90
C SER A 111 -12.72 16.79 -5.51
N LYS A 112 -12.87 15.47 -5.55
CA LYS A 112 -14.11 14.81 -6.01
C LYS A 112 -15.32 15.08 -5.10
N ILE A 113 -15.09 15.26 -3.79
CA ILE A 113 -16.15 15.63 -2.84
C ILE A 113 -16.55 17.10 -3.02
N SER A 114 -15.58 18.00 -3.23
CA SER A 114 -15.86 19.43 -3.41
C SER A 114 -16.60 19.75 -4.72
N ILE A 115 -16.43 18.95 -5.78
CA ILE A 115 -17.10 19.17 -7.07
C ILE A 115 -18.55 18.65 -7.06
N LYS A 116 -18.89 17.67 -6.21
CA LYS A 116 -20.27 17.16 -6.08
C LYS A 116 -21.23 18.10 -5.32
N GLY A 117 -20.73 19.20 -4.75
CA GLY A 117 -21.50 20.16 -3.97
C GLY A 117 -21.87 21.46 -4.69
N ILE A 118 -21.52 21.63 -5.97
CA ILE A 118 -21.86 22.83 -6.75
C ILE A 118 -22.71 22.38 -7.94
N ASN A 119 -24.01 22.23 -7.72
CA ASN A 119 -24.99 22.31 -8.79
C ASN A 119 -25.28 23.81 -9.00
N LEU A 120 -24.83 24.36 -10.13
CA LEU A 120 -25.46 25.51 -10.78
C LEU A 120 -26.61 24.99 -11.66
#